data_AF-A0A959E178-F1
#
_entry.id   AF-A0A959E178-F1
#
_cell.length_a   1.000
_cell.length_b   1.000
_cell.length_c   1.000
_cell.angle_alpha   90.00
_cell.angle_beta   90.00
_cell.angle_gamma   90.00
#
_symmetry.space_group_name_H-M   'P 1'
#
loop_
_entity.id
_entity.type
_entity.pdbx_description
1 polymer ?
#
loop_
_entity_poly.entity_id
_entity_poly.type
_entity_poly.pdbx_seq_one_letter_code
_entity_poly.pdbx_strand_id
1 'polypeptide(L)'
;MSTGKKKKVVVSTGVSAESKQKAERTARAPRTVEKKTAELVFSRNTYIWMLGGVALIFLGMLLMSGGGMASPDEWKPEQIYSFRRTVLAPMVILAGLILEIYAIFKK
;
A
#
# COMPACT_ATOMS: atom_id res chain seq x y z
N MET A 1 5.27 68.21 8.12
CA MET A 1 6.73 68.07 8.29
C MET A 1 7.04 68.34 9.77
N SER A 2 7.61 67.38 10.51
CA SER A 2 8.29 67.49 11.83
C SER A 2 7.53 68.11 13.03
N THR A 3 7.54 67.62 14.28
CA THR A 3 8.32 66.59 15.00
C THR A 3 7.57 66.31 16.31
N GLY A 4 7.37 65.05 16.72
CA GLY A 4 6.67 64.65 17.95
C GLY A 4 7.61 64.35 19.13
N LYS A 5 7.20 64.78 20.33
CA LYS A 5 7.94 64.91 21.61
C LYS A 5 8.35 63.61 22.32
N LYS A 6 9.32 63.81 23.24
CA LYS A 6 10.06 62.90 24.12
C LYS A 6 9.28 62.34 25.34
N LYS A 7 9.60 61.08 25.70
CA LYS A 7 9.86 60.45 27.03
C LYS A 7 9.04 60.80 28.30
N LYS A 8 8.44 59.76 28.92
CA LYS A 8 8.33 59.43 30.39
C LYS A 8 7.51 58.12 30.49
N VAL A 9 8.01 56.92 30.82
CA VAL A 9 8.67 56.34 32.01
C VAL A 9 7.88 56.51 33.31
N VAL A 10 7.47 55.35 33.84
CA VAL A 10 6.88 54.97 35.15
C VAL A 10 5.37 55.11 35.32
N VAL A 11 4.64 53.97 35.29
CA VAL A 11 3.52 53.70 36.21
C VAL A 11 3.55 52.23 36.64
N SER A 12 3.90 52.06 37.92
CA SER A 12 3.53 51.01 38.87
C SER A 12 3.00 49.68 38.36
N THR A 13 3.81 48.66 38.58
CA THR A 13 3.45 47.28 38.94
C THR A 13 2.11 47.22 39.68
N GLY A 14 1.14 46.52 39.08
CA GLY A 14 -0.12 46.13 39.68
C GLY A 14 -0.36 44.67 39.35
N VAL A 15 -0.16 43.81 40.35
CA VAL A 15 -0.47 42.39 40.31
C VAL A 15 -1.97 42.22 40.05
N SER A 16 -2.32 41.71 38.87
CA SER A 16 -3.66 41.16 38.58
C SER A 16 -3.50 40.06 37.53
N ALA A 17 -2.79 39.01 37.95
CA ALA A 17 -2.42 37.87 37.12
C ALA A 17 -3.39 36.68 37.25
N GLU A 18 -4.52 36.79 37.96
CA GLU A 18 -5.27 35.59 38.32
C GLU A 18 -6.78 35.85 38.45
N SER A 19 -7.52 35.84 37.35
CA SER A 19 -8.99 35.63 37.42
C SER A 19 -9.70 35.33 36.10
N LYS A 20 -9.04 35.32 34.94
CA LYS A 20 -9.75 35.12 33.65
C LYS A 20 -9.29 33.94 32.79
N GLN A 21 -8.62 32.94 33.36
CA GLN A 21 -8.05 31.84 32.53
C GLN A 21 -8.29 30.42 33.05
N LYS A 22 -9.28 30.20 33.95
CA LYS A 22 -9.56 28.86 34.49
C LYS A 22 -10.95 28.30 34.15
N ALA A 23 -11.81 29.05 33.46
CA ALA A 23 -13.14 28.57 33.06
C ALA A 23 -13.20 27.96 31.64
N GLU A 24 -12.10 27.96 30.88
CA GLU A 24 -12.12 27.57 29.45
C GLU A 24 -10.94 26.68 29.05
N ARG A 25 -10.59 25.68 29.87
CA ARG A 25 -9.56 24.68 29.51
C ARG A 25 -9.97 23.22 29.66
N THR A 26 -11.22 22.93 30.01
CA THR A 26 -11.71 21.54 30.16
C THR A 26 -12.82 21.20 29.17
N ALA A 27 -12.79 21.76 27.97
CA ALA A 27 -13.58 21.27 26.84
C ALA A 27 -12.63 20.88 25.71
N ARG A 28 -11.78 19.88 25.95
CA ARG A 28 -11.04 19.22 24.86
C ARG A 28 -12.08 18.38 24.12
N ALA A 29 -12.65 18.96 23.06
CA ALA A 29 -13.53 18.26 22.13
C ALA A 29 -12.96 16.87 21.80
N PRO A 30 -13.79 15.83 21.64
CA PRO A 30 -13.31 14.55 21.19
C PRO A 30 -12.59 14.79 19.86
N ARG A 31 -11.27 14.55 19.84
CA ARG A 31 -10.55 14.48 18.57
C ARG A 31 -11.15 13.29 17.86
N THR A 32 -12.08 13.54 16.95
CA THR A 32 -12.52 12.55 15.98
C THR A 32 -11.26 12.09 15.30
N VAL A 33 -10.79 10.90 15.69
CA VAL A 33 -9.73 10.22 14.95
C VAL A 33 -10.39 9.96 13.61
N GLU A 34 -10.14 10.83 12.63
CA GLU A 34 -10.47 10.57 11.25
C GLU A 34 -9.81 9.22 10.94
N LYS A 35 -10.62 8.17 10.90
CA LYS A 35 -10.23 6.94 10.24
C LYS A 35 -10.03 7.35 8.81
N LYS A 36 -8.77 7.61 8.45
CA LYS A 36 -8.33 7.66 7.07
C LYS A 36 -8.59 6.26 6.54
N THR A 37 -9.79 6.02 6.04
CA THR A 37 -10.16 4.80 5.36
C THR A 37 -9.12 4.65 4.27
N ALA A 38 -8.32 3.59 4.31
CA ALA A 38 -7.38 3.30 3.26
C ALA A 38 -8.19 3.24 1.96
N GLU A 39 -8.08 4.29 1.15
CA GLU A 39 -8.77 4.37 -0.13
C GLU A 39 -8.10 3.31 -1.01
N LEU A 40 -8.78 2.18 -1.17
CA LEU A 40 -8.27 1.10 -2.00
C LEU A 40 -8.26 1.60 -3.45
N VAL A 41 -7.10 1.50 -4.10
CA VAL A 41 -6.91 1.92 -5.51
C VAL A 41 -7.87 1.18 -6.45
N PHE A 42 -8.27 -0.03 -6.06
CA PHE A 42 -9.15 -0.91 -6.82
C PHE A 42 -10.34 -1.40 -5.97
N SER A 43 -11.42 -1.77 -6.65
CA SER A 43 -12.59 -2.38 -6.02
C SER A 43 -12.26 -3.78 -5.47
N ARG A 44 -13.03 -4.27 -4.48
CA ARG A 44 -12.88 -5.65 -3.96
C ARG A 44 -12.98 -6.70 -5.07
N ASN A 45 -13.86 -6.48 -6.06
CA ASN A 45 -14.04 -7.42 -7.15
C ASN A 45 -12.77 -7.52 -8.01
N THR A 46 -12.16 -6.38 -8.35
CA THR A 46 -10.88 -6.34 -9.08
C THR A 46 -9.79 -7.09 -8.33
N TYR A 47 -9.73 -6.95 -7.00
CA TYR A 47 -8.76 -7.66 -6.17
C TYR A 47 -8.94 -9.19 -6.22
N ILE A 48 -10.18 -9.69 -6.29
CA ILE A 48 -10.47 -11.12 -6.46
C ILE A 48 -9.97 -11.62 -7.83
N TRP A 49 -10.17 -10.83 -8.90
CA TRP A 49 -9.65 -11.18 -10.23
C TRP A 49 -8.13 -11.21 -10.27
N MET A 50 -7.45 -10.24 -9.66
CA MET A 50 -5.98 -10.25 -9.53
C MET A 50 -5.52 -11.48 -8.73
N LEU A 51 -6.16 -11.81 -7.61
CA LEU A 51 -5.79 -13.00 -6.85
C LEU A 51 -5.88 -14.28 -7.69
N GLY A 52 -6.89 -14.37 -8.57
CA GLY A 52 -7.03 -15.45 -9.54
C GLY A 52 -5.91 -15.48 -10.60
N GLY A 53 -5.48 -14.31 -11.09
CA GLY A 53 -4.37 -14.16 -12.04
C GLY A 53 -3.04 -14.62 -11.45
N VAL A 54 -2.71 -14.11 -10.26
CA VAL A 54 -1.55 -14.56 -9.49
C VAL A 54 -1.59 -16.06 -9.24
N ALA A 55 -2.74 -16.62 -8.87
CA ALA A 55 -2.89 -18.06 -8.64
C ALA A 55 -2.62 -18.89 -9.92
N LEU A 56 -3.06 -18.43 -11.09
CA LEU A 56 -2.75 -19.07 -12.37
C LEU A 56 -1.25 -19.03 -12.68
N ILE A 57 -0.61 -17.89 -12.48
CA ILE A 57 0.84 -17.73 -12.69
C ILE A 57 1.60 -18.67 -11.76
N PHE A 58 1.21 -18.72 -10.48
CA PHE A 58 1.82 -19.59 -9.49
C PHE A 58 1.64 -21.07 -9.87
N LEU A 59 0.45 -21.46 -10.34
CA LEU A 59 0.19 -22.80 -10.85
C LEU A 59 1.08 -23.13 -12.06
N GLY A 60 1.24 -22.20 -13.01
CA GLY A 60 2.13 -22.36 -14.15
C GLY A 60 3.60 -22.54 -13.74
N MET A 61 4.07 -21.76 -12.76
CA MET A 61 5.40 -21.94 -12.18
C MET A 61 5.56 -23.30 -11.48
N LEU A 62 4.54 -23.75 -10.73
CA LEU A 62 4.54 -25.08 -10.11
C LEU A 62 4.60 -26.20 -11.15
N LEU A 63 3.93 -26.04 -12.30
CA LEU A 63 4.02 -27.01 -13.41
C LEU A 63 5.44 -27.10 -14.00
N MET A 64 6.21 -26.00 -14.00
CA MET A 64 7.62 -26.01 -14.38
C MET A 64 8.51 -26.61 -13.29
N SER A 65 8.10 -26.56 -12.02
CA SER A 65 8.87 -27.12 -10.92
C SER A 65 8.98 -28.65 -11.04
N GLY A 66 10.22 -29.14 -11.13
CA GLY A 66 10.57 -30.56 -11.24
C GLY A 66 11.54 -30.85 -12.39
N GLY A 67 11.86 -32.14 -12.61
CA GLY A 67 12.85 -32.58 -13.62
C GLY A 67 14.29 -32.38 -13.20
N GLY A 68 14.51 -32.23 -11.90
CA GLY A 68 15.84 -32.42 -11.32
C GLY A 68 16.28 -33.87 -11.52
N MET A 69 17.51 -34.03 -11.99
CA MET A 69 18.15 -35.33 -12.16
C MET A 69 18.71 -35.77 -10.80
N ALA A 70 18.56 -37.05 -10.45
CA ALA A 70 19.03 -37.57 -9.16
C ALA A 70 20.57 -37.63 -9.09
N SER A 71 21.22 -37.74 -10.24
CA SER A 71 22.68 -37.77 -10.40
C SER A 71 23.08 -36.86 -11.57
N PRO A 72 24.19 -36.10 -11.47
CA PRO A 72 24.69 -35.25 -12.57
C PRO A 72 24.98 -36.02 -13.87
N ASP A 73 25.25 -37.33 -13.77
CA ASP A 73 25.58 -38.22 -14.88
C ASP A 73 24.38 -38.79 -15.63
N GLU A 74 23.15 -38.67 -15.10
CA GLU A 74 21.93 -39.18 -15.77
C GLU A 74 21.11 -38.06 -16.39
N TRP A 75 21.35 -37.78 -17.69
CA TRP A 75 20.53 -36.87 -18.47
C TRP A 75 19.24 -37.55 -18.96
N LYS A 76 18.09 -37.17 -18.38
CA LYS A 76 16.75 -37.63 -18.80
C LYS A 76 16.04 -36.57 -19.63
N PRO A 77 16.24 -36.51 -20.97
CA PRO A 77 15.67 -35.46 -21.82
C PRO A 77 14.14 -35.46 -21.80
N GLU A 78 13.52 -36.62 -21.59
CA GLU A 78 12.07 -36.80 -21.56
C GLU A 78 11.39 -36.05 -20.41
N GLN A 79 12.09 -35.87 -19.28
CA GLN A 79 11.54 -35.15 -18.13
C GLN A 79 11.69 -33.64 -18.26
N ILE A 80 12.76 -33.19 -18.92
CA ILE A 80 13.06 -31.77 -19.13
C ILE A 80 12.22 -31.21 -20.29
N TYR A 81 12.18 -31.93 -21.41
CA TYR A 81 11.43 -31.56 -22.62
C TYR A 81 10.02 -32.14 -22.68
N SER A 82 9.40 -32.38 -21.53
CA SER A 82 8.01 -32.81 -21.49
C SER A 82 7.10 -31.70 -22.07
N PHE A 83 6.13 -32.07 -22.90
CA PHE A 83 5.11 -31.15 -23.45
C PHE A 83 4.46 -30.27 -22.37
N ARG A 84 4.31 -30.82 -21.16
CA ARG A 84 3.77 -30.10 -19.99
C ARG A 84 4.60 -28.86 -19.63
N ARG A 85 5.92 -28.86 -19.78
CA ARG A 85 6.80 -27.75 -19.36
C ARG A 85 7.21 -26.84 -20.49
N THR A 86 7.37 -27.38 -21.69
CA THR A 86 7.75 -26.59 -22.86
C THR A 86 6.56 -25.80 -23.41
N VAL A 87 5.35 -26.34 -23.30
CA VAL A 87 4.15 -25.75 -23.92
C VAL A 87 3.08 -25.42 -22.88
N LEU A 88 2.65 -26.41 -22.09
CA LEU A 88 1.50 -26.21 -21.20
C LEU A 88 1.79 -25.17 -20.11
N ALA A 89 2.94 -25.26 -19.44
CA ALA A 89 3.27 -24.37 -18.33
C ALA A 89 3.44 -22.90 -18.77
N PRO A 90 4.20 -22.58 -19.84
CA PRO A 90 4.28 -21.21 -20.35
C PRO A 90 2.92 -20.65 -20.78
N MET A 91 2.08 -21.47 -21.42
CA MET A 91 0.74 -21.06 -21.83
C MET A 91 -0.15 -20.71 -20.64
N VAL A 92 -0.06 -21.46 -19.54
CA VAL A 92 -0.81 -21.16 -18.29
C VAL A 92 -0.32 -19.84 -17.67
N ILE A 93 0.99 -19.60 -17.64
CA ILE A 93 1.56 -18.33 -17.15
C ILE A 93 1.07 -17.16 -18.00
N LEU A 94 1.13 -17.29 -19.33
CA LEU A 94 0.64 -16.25 -20.25
C LEU A 94 -0.86 -15.98 -20.06
N ALA A 95 -1.68 -17.02 -19.89
CA ALA A 95 -3.10 -16.86 -19.59
C ALA A 95 -3.33 -16.10 -18.27
N GLY A 96 -2.54 -16.41 -17.24
CA GLY A 96 -2.58 -15.67 -15.97
C GLY A 96 -2.19 -14.20 -16.11
N LEU A 97 -1.15 -13.89 -16.89
CA LEU A 97 -0.74 -12.51 -17.17
C LEU A 97 -1.80 -11.74 -17.97
N ILE A 98 -2.45 -12.37 -18.96
CA ILE A 98 -3.56 -11.75 -19.69
C ILE A 98 -4.73 -11.46 -18.76
N LEU A 99 -5.02 -12.38 -17.81
CA LEU A 99 -6.08 -12.19 -16.84
C LEU A 99 -5.76 -11.05 -15.85
N GLU A 100 -4.51 -10.90 -15.42
CA GLU A 100 -4.06 -9.74 -14.62
C GLU A 100 -4.24 -8.42 -15.37
N ILE A 101 -3.79 -8.37 -16.63
CA ILE A 101 -3.97 -7.20 -17.49
C ILE A 101 -5.46 -6.85 -17.56
N TYR A 102 -6.31 -7.82 -17.88
CA TYR A 102 -7.75 -7.62 -17.94
C TYR A 102 -8.32 -7.17 -16.58
N ALA A 103 -7.89 -7.76 -15.46
CA ALA A 103 -8.36 -7.40 -14.12
C ALA A 103 -8.06 -5.93 -13.79
N ILE A 104 -6.85 -5.46 -14.09
CA ILE A 104 -6.43 -4.07 -13.85
C ILE A 104 -7.22 -3.09 -14.72
N PHE A 105 -7.43 -3.42 -16.00
CA PHE A 105 -8.21 -2.57 -16.92
C PHE A 105 -9.72 -2.60 -16.64
N LYS A 106 -10.23 -3.66 -16.01
CA LYS A 106 -11.65 -3.82 -15.63
C LYS A 106 -12.00 -3.03 -14.37
N LYS A 107 -11.63 -1.74 -14.36
CA LYS A 107 -11.97 -0.78 -13.31
C LYS A 107 -13.44 -0.41 -13.35
#